data_AF-A0A519WKW2-F1
#
_entry.id   AF-A0A519WKW2-F1
#
_cell.length_a   1.000
_cell.length_b   1.000
_cell.length_c   1.000
_cell.angle_alpha   90.00
_cell.angle_beta   90.00
_cell.angle_gamma   90.00
#
_symmetry.space_group_name_H-M   'P 1'
#
loop_
_entity.id
_entity.type
_entity.pdbx_description
1 polymer ?
#
loop_
_entity_poly.entity_id
_entity_poly.type
_entity_poly.pdbx_seq_one_letter_code
_entity_poly.pdbx_strand_id
1 'polypeptide(L)' 'LTEIVDSGLIIDSELTDSDSVRKYLLKNHPEIADKKFIMAINKTIIRQNTDLTELDTVAILPPFSGG' A
#
# COMPACT_ATOMS: atom_id res chain seq x y z
N LEU A 1 -13.62 17.27 -9.70
CA LEU A 1 -12.33 16.54 -9.73
C LEU A 1 -12.13 15.84 -8.38
N THR A 2 -13.15 15.14 -7.90
CA THR A 2 -13.30 14.87 -6.46
C THR A 2 -13.85 13.48 -6.23
N GLU A 3 -13.23 12.43 -6.78
CA GLU A 3 -13.84 11.09 -6.64
C GLU A 3 -12.86 9.92 -6.79
N ILE A 4 -11.61 10.06 -6.35
CA ILE A 4 -10.69 8.91 -6.29
C ILE A 4 -9.84 8.99 -5.02
N VAL A 5 -10.50 9.14 -3.86
CA VAL A 5 -9.87 8.90 -2.56
C VAL A 5 -10.89 8.23 -1.63
N ASP A 6 -11.53 7.16 -2.10
CA ASP A 6 -12.30 6.23 -1.25
C ASP A 6 -12.32 4.79 -1.82
N SER A 7 -11.59 4.54 -2.91
CA SER A 7 -11.49 3.21 -3.50
C SER A 7 -10.38 2.44 -2.78
N GLY A 8 -10.75 1.64 -1.78
CA GLY A 8 -9.87 0.58 -1.30
C GLY A 8 -9.39 -0.24 -2.48
N LEU A 9 -8.08 -0.28 -2.72
CA LEU A 9 -7.51 -1.05 -3.82
C LEU A 9 -7.71 -2.53 -3.49
N ILE A 10 -8.49 -3.26 -4.29
CA ILE A 10 -8.58 -4.71 -4.15
C ILE A 10 -7.31 -5.28 -4.77
N ILE A 11 -6.48 -5.87 -3.92
CA ILE A 11 -5.23 -6.50 -4.30
C ILE A 11 -5.54 -7.98 -4.53
N ASP A 12 -5.14 -8.52 -5.69
CA ASP A 12 -5.31 -9.95 -6.00
C ASP A 12 -4.70 -10.83 -4.89
N SER A 13 -5.37 -11.93 -4.53
CA SER A 13 -4.98 -12.78 -3.38
C SER A 13 -3.67 -13.54 -3.60
N GLU A 14 -3.04 -13.41 -4.77
CA GLU A 14 -1.71 -13.98 -5.07
C GLU A 14 -0.57 -13.20 -4.39
N LEU A 15 -0.86 -12.02 -3.83
CA LEU A 15 0.12 -11.19 -3.13
C LEU A 15 0.17 -11.55 -1.65
N THR A 16 1.00 -12.53 -1.32
CA THR A 16 1.20 -13.06 0.04
C THR A 16 2.20 -12.27 0.87
N ASP A 17 2.81 -11.21 0.32
CA ASP A 17 3.84 -10.44 1.01
C ASP A 17 3.84 -8.97 0.60
N SER A 18 4.27 -8.13 1.54
CA SER A 18 4.27 -6.67 1.38
C SER A 18 5.20 -6.19 0.26
N ASP A 19 6.27 -6.92 -0.08
CA ASP A 19 7.21 -6.52 -1.12
C ASP A 19 6.63 -6.77 -2.52
N SER A 20 5.90 -7.87 -2.69
CA SER A 20 5.12 -8.18 -3.88
C SER A 20 4.01 -7.15 -4.09
N VAL A 21 3.30 -6.77 -3.02
CA VAL A 21 2.33 -5.66 -3.05
C VAL A 21 3.01 -4.37 -3.48
N ARG A 22 4.17 -4.04 -2.89
CA ARG A 22 4.94 -2.85 -3.25
C ARG A 22 5.34 -2.85 -4.72
N LYS A 23 5.85 -3.95 -5.25
CA LYS A 23 6.24 -4.10 -6.65
C LYS A 23 5.04 -3.93 -7.57
N TYR A 24 3.90 -4.54 -7.23
CA TYR A 24 2.66 -4.40 -7.99
C TYR A 24 2.19 -2.93 -8.02
N LEU A 25 2.19 -2.26 -6.87
CA LEU A 25 1.86 -0.84 -6.78
C LEU A 25 2.82 0.04 -7.58
N LEU A 26 4.13 -0.18 -7.49
CA LEU A 26 5.12 0.59 -8.25
C LEU A 26 4.99 0.37 -9.77
N LYS A 27 4.59 -0.84 -10.18
CA LYS A 27 4.37 -1.17 -11.60
C LYS A 27 3.12 -0.50 -12.16
N ASN A 28 2.03 -0.48 -11.39
CA ASN A 28 0.75 0.10 -11.83
C ASN A 28 0.67 1.63 -11.61
N HIS A 29 1.33 2.13 -10.57
CA HIS A 29 1.36 3.53 -10.18
C HIS A 29 2.81 4.01 -9.97
N PRO A 30 3.60 4.16 -11.05
CA PRO A 30 4.97 4.67 -10.92
C PRO A 30 5.02 6.09 -10.32
N GLU A 31 3.92 6.84 -10.38
CA GLU A 31 3.76 8.17 -9.80
C GLU A 31 3.89 8.22 -8.26
N ILE A 32 3.59 7.13 -7.55
CA ILE A 32 3.77 7.05 -6.09
C ILE A 32 5.18 6.62 -5.70
N ALA A 33 5.92 5.97 -6.61
CA ALA A 33 7.31 5.56 -6.40
C ALA A 33 8.20 6.76 -6.05
N ASP A 34 7.99 7.86 -6.75
CA ASP A 34 8.74 9.11 -6.59
C ASP A 34 8.38 9.84 -5.29
N LYS A 35 7.14 9.64 -4.80
CA LYS A 35 6.57 10.36 -3.66
C LYS A 35 6.87 9.77 -2.28
N LYS A 36 7.76 8.77 -2.17
CA LYS A 36 8.13 8.11 -0.89
C LYS A 36 6.93 7.79 0.00
N PHE A 37 6.12 6.81 -0.38
CA PHE A 37 5.02 6.32 0.45
C PHE A 37 5.49 5.38 1.57
N ILE A 38 4.64 5.23 2.59
CA ILE A 38 4.79 4.31 3.71
C ILE A 38 3.72 3.22 3.57
N MET A 39 4.10 1.97 3.82
CA MET A 39 3.15 0.87 3.93
C MET A 39 2.84 0.60 5.40
N ALA A 40 1.56 0.44 5.71
CA ALA A 40 1.10 -0.01 7.01
C ALA A 40 0.23 -1.25 6.85
N ILE A 41 0.46 -2.27 7.67
CA ILE A 41 -0.37 -3.47 7.76
C ILE A 41 -1.08 -3.42 9.11
N ASN A 42 -2.41 -3.57 9.12
CA ASN A 42 -3.22 -3.53 10.34
C ASN A 42 -2.90 -2.30 11.21
N LYS A 43 -2.82 -1.12 10.59
CA LYS A 43 -2.46 0.17 11.23
C LYS A 43 -1.03 0.23 11.79
N THR A 44 -0.18 -0.74 11.48
CA THR A 44 1.22 -0.79 11.90
C THR A 44 2.13 -0.54 10.72
N ILE A 45 3.01 0.46 10.83
CA ILE A 45 3.99 0.77 9.78
C ILE A 45 5.00 -0.37 9.68
N ILE A 46 5.16 -0.91 8.47
CA ILE A 46 6.16 -1.91 8.17
C ILE A 46 7.36 -1.29 7.46
N ARG A 47 8.56 -1.71 7.87
CA ARG A 47 9.84 -1.25 7.30
C ARG A 47 10.61 -2.35 6.56
N GLN A 48 10.16 -3.59 6.73
CA GLN A 48 10.76 -4.79 6.16
C GLN A 48 9.65 -5.59 5.49
N ASN A 49 10.05 -6.59 4.69
CA ASN A 49 9.06 -7.49 4.11
C ASN A 49 8.31 -8.24 5.22
N THR A 50 6.99 -8.19 5.15
CA THR A 50 6.08 -8.89 6.06
C THR A 50 5.12 -9.72 5.23
N ASP A 51 4.93 -10.97 5.63
CA ASP A 51 3.92 -11.84 5.05
C ASP A 51 2.52 -11.26 5.32
N LEU A 52 1.66 -11.35 4.32
CA LEU A 52 0.29 -10.88 4.32
C LEU A 52 -0.65 -12.07 4.28
N THR A 53 -1.67 -12.01 5.11
CA THR A 53 -2.80 -12.93 5.12
C THR A 53 -4.04 -12.23 4.56
N GLU A 54 -5.04 -13.00 4.12
CA GLU A 54 -6.31 -12.47 3.60
C GLU A 54 -7.08 -11.61 4.62
N LEU A 55 -6.73 -11.72 5.90
CA LEU A 55 -7.32 -10.93 7.00
C LEU A 55 -6.58 -9.61 7.23
N ASP A 56 -5.42 -9.41 6.62
CA ASP A 56 -4.58 -8.25 6.85
C ASP A 56 -5.02 -7.06 5.98
N THR A 57 -5.17 -5.90 6.62
CA THR A 57 -5.48 -4.66 5.92
C THR A 57 -4.20 -3.90 5.61
N VAL A 58 -3.90 -3.73 4.32
CA VAL A 58 -2.75 -2.93 3.85
C VAL A 58 -3.19 -1.51 3.51
N ALA A 59 -2.54 -0.53 4.13
CA ALA A 59 -2.71 0.89 3.86
C ALA A 59 -1.43 1.48 3.25
N ILE A 60 -1.60 2.25 2.18
CA ILE A 60 -0.55 3.04 1.55
C ILE A 60 -0.74 4.48 2.00
N LEU A 61 0.22 5.01 2.74
CA LEU A 61 0.16 6.36 3.30
C LEU A 61 1.20 7.25 2.59
N PRO A 62 0.83 8.43 2.08
CA PRO A 62 1.81 9.41 1.63
C PRO A 62 2.65 9.92 2.83
N PRO A 63 3.87 10.44 2.61
CA PRO A 63 4.82 10.75 3.69
C PRO A 63 4.38 11.88 4.64
N PHE A 64 3.26 12.55 4.38
CA PHE A 64 2.66 13.54 5.27
C PHE A 64 1.13 13.50 5.13
N SER A 65 0.45 12.99 6.15
CA SER A 65 -0.99 13.25 6.38
C SER A 65 -1.22 13.96 7.71
N GLY A 66 -0.18 14.60 8.25
CA GLY A 66 -0.27 15.43 9.45
C GLY A 66 -0.75 16.83 9.09
N GLY A 67 -2.05 17.04 9.19
CA GLY A 67 -2.69 18.35 9.36
C GLY A 67 -3.22 18.47 10.77
#